data_AF-A0AAD9D8R5-F1
#
_entry.id   AF-A0AAD9D8R5-F1
#
_cell.length_a   1.000
_cell.length_b   1.000
_cell.length_c   1.000
_cell.angle_alpha   90.00
_cell.angle_beta   90.00
_cell.angle_gamma   90.00
#
_symmetry.space_group_name_H-M   'P 1'
#
loop_
_entity.id
_entity.type
_entity.pdbx_description
1 polymer ?
#
loop_
_entity_poly.entity_id
_entity_poly.type
_entity_poly.pdbx_seq_one_letter_code
_entity_poly.pdbx_strand_id
1 'polypeptide(L)'
;MIRRLLHETRRRCLRGCCDWRRRHNTTPLTSLAYVQIIAAKFLLEVLGAAGAVWGNCDMFFLRTTEEGNRISRIYATIIGCIFLIRYYWHAKHRFQTGGDFMIPKEHHRRTHRLEFAQIHASKFILQVLGGGGAVWGSSEVLTLRNAATTSEWRIASIVVGCIFLIRWMFQMSAYCLCFSGRWVDPTTFLLTALRFYDAFIVTFILEVLGAAGAVWGASEIATLRNPETNDRWRIIASVVGIIFLFRWIVHLRAFIQSENTSPITVKNDDEVKDLDAEIGDLVLNESTSTEVSADTNNEEYPILNEAISVSDQTLPSMLRQPSGILDRQTSVERPTTPILDRQPSGVLHRQISERNSPPPSPKHFFPASPPLRQLDP
;
A
#
# COMPACT_ATOMS: atom_id res chain seq x y z
N MET A 1 24.56 -19.00 24.30
CA MET A 1 23.61 -19.11 23.16
C MET A 1 23.23 -17.74 22.58
N ILE A 2 22.68 -16.81 23.38
CA ILE A 2 22.25 -15.47 22.92
C ILE A 2 23.36 -14.64 22.26
N ARG A 3 24.59 -14.63 22.81
CA ARG A 3 25.74 -13.93 22.19
C ARG A 3 26.15 -14.51 20.82
N ARG A 4 26.03 -15.83 20.62
CA ARG A 4 26.33 -16.45 19.31
C ARG A 4 25.27 -16.06 18.29
N LEU A 5 23.99 -16.13 18.67
CA LEU A 5 22.86 -15.66 17.85
C LEU A 5 23.02 -14.19 17.43
N LEU A 6 23.30 -13.28 18.37
CA LEU A 6 23.54 -11.86 18.07
C LEU A 6 24.72 -11.64 17.13
N HIS A 7 25.80 -12.43 17.30
CA HIS A 7 27.00 -12.31 16.48
C HIS A 7 26.80 -12.86 15.05
N GLU A 8 26.03 -13.94 14.90
CA GLU A 8 25.67 -14.54 13.61
C GLU A 8 24.72 -13.64 12.83
N THR A 9 23.72 -13.06 13.50
CA THR A 9 22.82 -12.06 12.90
C THR A 9 23.59 -10.82 12.46
N ARG A 10 24.57 -10.35 13.26
CA ARG A 10 25.43 -9.22 12.90
C ARG A 10 26.31 -9.53 11.69
N ARG A 11 26.89 -10.73 11.59
CA ARG A 11 27.70 -11.15 10.44
C ARG A 11 26.89 -11.28 9.15
N ARG A 12 25.67 -11.83 9.21
CA ARG A 12 24.77 -11.94 8.05
C ARG A 12 24.22 -10.59 7.60
N CYS A 13 23.99 -9.66 8.51
CA CYS A 13 23.55 -8.30 8.14
C CYS A 13 24.66 -7.45 7.53
N LEU A 14 25.93 -7.62 7.94
CA LEU A 14 27.02 -6.72 7.52
C LEU A 14 27.84 -7.22 6.31
N ARG A 15 27.89 -8.53 6.02
CA ARG A 15 28.69 -9.05 4.89
C ARG A 15 28.23 -8.57 3.51
N GLY A 16 26.92 -8.35 3.32
CA GLY A 16 26.39 -7.88 2.03
C GLY A 16 26.74 -6.44 1.67
N CYS A 17 27.22 -5.62 2.62
CA CYS A 17 27.55 -4.21 2.35
C CYS A 17 28.89 -4.03 1.64
N CYS A 18 29.85 -4.96 1.79
CA CYS A 18 31.21 -4.79 1.26
C CYS A 18 31.37 -5.23 -0.20
N ASP A 19 30.62 -6.24 -0.66
CA ASP A 19 30.68 -6.70 -2.06
C ASP A 19 30.01 -5.75 -3.06
N TRP A 20 29.17 -4.83 -2.56
CA TRP A 20 28.41 -3.91 -3.39
C TRP A 20 29.26 -2.86 -4.10
N ARG A 21 30.36 -2.41 -3.49
CA ARG A 21 31.24 -1.38 -4.08
C ARG A 21 31.85 -1.83 -5.42
N ARG A 22 31.86 -3.13 -5.70
CA ARG A 22 32.53 -3.70 -6.88
C ARG A 22 31.61 -3.87 -8.10
N ARG A 23 30.28 -3.73 -7.98
CA ARG A 23 29.34 -3.99 -9.10
C ARG A 23 28.66 -2.78 -9.74
N HIS A 24 28.71 -1.58 -9.16
CA HIS A 24 28.05 -0.40 -9.71
C HIS A 24 29.04 0.67 -10.17
N ASN A 25 29.61 0.49 -11.36
CA ASN A 25 30.17 1.57 -12.19
C ASN A 25 29.04 2.25 -13.01
N THR A 26 27.87 2.47 -12.41
CA THR A 26 26.78 3.18 -13.05
C THR A 26 27.03 4.68 -13.00
N THR A 27 26.79 5.37 -14.10
CA THR A 27 26.96 6.82 -14.27
C THR A 27 26.41 7.62 -13.08
N PRO A 28 27.12 8.63 -12.57
CA PRO A 28 26.78 9.33 -11.33
C PRO A 28 25.35 9.93 -11.30
N LEU A 29 24.77 10.25 -12.46
CA LEU A 29 23.41 10.80 -12.56
C LEU A 29 22.31 9.85 -12.08
N THR A 30 22.46 8.53 -12.25
CA THR A 30 21.42 7.57 -11.80
C THR A 30 21.40 7.42 -10.27
N SER A 31 22.53 7.68 -9.60
CA SER A 31 22.63 7.58 -8.14
C SER A 31 21.80 8.66 -7.42
N LEU A 32 21.74 9.88 -7.95
CA LEU A 32 21.02 10.99 -7.32
C LEU A 32 19.50 10.82 -7.43
N ALA A 33 19.00 10.42 -8.60
CA ALA A 33 17.59 10.10 -8.79
C ALA A 33 17.15 8.97 -7.85
N TYR A 34 18.00 7.96 -7.65
CA TYR A 34 17.74 6.87 -6.73
C TYR A 34 17.66 7.34 -5.26
N VAL A 35 18.61 8.17 -4.82
CA VAL A 35 18.59 8.75 -3.46
C VAL A 35 17.33 9.60 -3.26
N GLN A 36 16.92 10.37 -4.26
CA GLN A 36 15.69 11.18 -4.20
C GLN A 36 14.44 10.30 -4.02
N ILE A 37 14.32 9.20 -4.76
CA ILE A 37 13.19 8.26 -4.64
C ILE A 37 13.17 7.62 -3.24
N ILE A 38 14.33 7.18 -2.76
CA ILE A 38 14.48 6.61 -1.41
C ILE A 38 14.06 7.62 -0.35
N ALA A 39 14.57 8.85 -0.42
CA ALA A 39 14.28 9.92 0.54
C ALA A 39 12.81 10.31 0.51
N ALA A 40 12.21 10.47 -0.67
CA ALA A 40 10.79 10.80 -0.80
C ALA A 40 9.91 9.70 -0.20
N LYS A 41 10.25 8.43 -0.47
CA LYS A 41 9.51 7.29 0.08
C LYS A 41 9.66 7.18 1.59
N PHE A 42 10.85 7.41 2.14
CA PHE A 42 11.07 7.47 3.59
C PHE A 42 10.21 8.56 4.23
N LEU A 43 10.21 9.75 3.63
CA LEU A 43 9.48 10.91 4.13
C LEU A 43 7.97 10.64 4.13
N LEU A 44 7.42 10.15 3.02
CA LEU A 44 5.98 9.92 2.90
C LEU A 44 5.50 8.69 3.69
N GLU A 45 6.27 7.60 3.74
CA GLU A 45 5.82 6.38 4.43
C GLU A 45 6.13 6.41 5.93
N VAL A 46 7.35 6.80 6.33
CA VAL A 46 7.79 6.71 7.72
C VAL A 46 7.38 7.96 8.49
N LEU A 47 7.83 9.14 8.04
CA LEU A 47 7.48 10.40 8.70
C LEU A 47 6.00 10.73 8.48
N GLY A 48 5.46 10.41 7.31
CA GLY A 48 4.04 10.56 7.02
C GLY A 48 3.16 9.70 7.93
N ALA A 49 3.49 8.44 8.19
CA ALA A 49 2.72 7.62 9.13
C ALA A 49 2.78 8.15 10.58
N ALA A 50 3.96 8.56 11.05
CA ALA A 50 4.12 9.12 12.39
C ALA A 50 3.37 10.46 12.53
N GLY A 51 3.56 11.37 11.56
CA GLY A 51 2.89 12.67 11.50
C GLY A 51 1.38 12.56 11.35
N ALA A 52 0.89 11.58 10.57
CA ALA A 52 -0.53 11.29 10.44
C ALA A 52 -1.16 10.96 11.79
N VAL A 53 -0.59 10.00 12.53
CA VAL A 53 -1.11 9.63 13.86
C VAL A 53 -1.06 10.82 14.81
N TRP A 54 0.07 11.54 14.84
CA TRP A 54 0.25 12.72 15.68
C TRP A 54 -0.76 13.83 15.41
N GLY A 55 -1.00 14.17 14.14
CA GLY A 55 -2.00 15.16 13.73
C GLY A 55 -3.42 14.74 14.07
N ASN A 56 -3.76 13.46 13.89
CA ASN A 56 -5.09 12.95 14.24
C ASN A 56 -5.33 12.96 15.75
N CYS A 57 -4.31 12.67 16.58
CA CYS A 57 -4.44 12.80 18.03
C CYS A 57 -4.80 14.23 18.46
N ASP A 58 -4.25 15.24 17.78
CA ASP A 58 -4.59 16.65 18.02
C ASP A 58 -6.02 17.01 17.54
N MET A 59 -6.38 16.49 16.36
CA MET A 59 -7.70 16.64 15.76
C MET A 59 -8.81 16.07 16.66
N PHE A 60 -8.57 14.91 17.29
CA PHE A 60 -9.50 14.24 18.21
C PHE A 60 -9.34 14.63 19.69
N PHE A 61 -8.67 15.74 19.99
CA PHE A 61 -8.47 16.26 21.35
C PHE A 61 -7.72 15.33 22.31
N LEU A 62 -7.06 14.29 21.81
CA LEU A 62 -6.27 13.35 22.62
C LEU A 62 -5.00 13.99 23.19
N ARG A 63 -4.60 15.15 22.68
CA ARG A 63 -3.40 15.91 23.09
C ARG A 63 -3.69 17.11 24.02
N THR A 64 -4.93 17.27 24.48
CA THR A 64 -5.33 18.43 25.31
C THR A 64 -4.72 18.41 26.71
N THR A 65 -4.37 17.23 27.23
CA THR A 65 -3.69 17.04 28.51
C THR A 65 -2.21 16.71 28.30
N GLU A 66 -1.37 17.03 29.29
CA GLU A 66 0.06 16.68 29.25
C GLU A 66 0.28 15.17 29.08
N GLU A 67 -0.48 14.37 29.83
CA GLU A 67 -0.44 12.91 29.73
C GLU A 67 -0.93 12.42 28.35
N GLY A 68 -2.00 13.00 27.82
CA GLY A 68 -2.49 12.69 26.48
C GLY A 68 -1.47 13.03 25.39
N ASN A 69 -0.73 14.13 25.55
CA ASN A 69 0.37 14.50 24.66
C ASN A 69 1.52 13.50 24.72
N ARG A 70 1.90 13.04 25.91
CA ARG A 70 2.92 12.01 26.12
C ARG A 70 2.52 10.67 25.48
N ILE A 71 1.30 10.22 25.74
CA ILE A 71 0.75 8.97 25.19
C ILE A 71 0.69 9.03 23.66
N SER A 72 0.18 10.14 23.10
CA SER A 72 0.10 10.36 21.65
C SER A 72 1.48 10.31 20.99
N ARG A 73 2.51 10.86 21.66
CA ARG A 73 3.90 10.84 21.16
C ARG A 73 4.44 9.41 21.09
N ILE A 74 4.17 8.60 22.12
CA ILE A 74 4.57 7.19 22.17
C ILE A 74 3.91 6.42 21.02
N TYR A 75 2.59 6.56 20.81
CA TYR A 75 1.90 5.89 19.71
C TYR A 75 2.42 6.31 18.33
N ALA A 76 2.56 7.62 18.09
CA ALA A 76 3.10 8.12 16.83
C ALA A 76 4.52 7.60 16.56
N THR A 77 5.37 7.53 17.59
CA THR A 77 6.72 6.97 17.51
C THR A 77 6.70 5.48 17.20
N ILE A 78 5.85 4.70 17.88
CA ILE A 78 5.71 3.25 17.64
C ILE A 78 5.28 2.99 16.19
N ILE A 79 4.27 3.71 15.71
CA ILE A 79 3.79 3.56 14.32
C ILE A 79 4.90 3.97 13.33
N GLY A 80 5.60 5.09 13.57
CA GLY A 80 6.76 5.49 12.77
C GLY A 80 7.84 4.39 12.72
N CYS A 81 8.17 3.78 13.86
CA CYS A 81 9.13 2.67 13.94
C CYS A 81 8.68 1.42 13.16
N ILE A 82 7.40 1.07 13.20
CA ILE A 82 6.85 -0.05 12.42
C ILE A 82 7.04 0.21 10.91
N PHE A 83 6.70 1.42 10.45
CA PHE A 83 6.91 1.81 9.06
C PHE A 83 8.39 1.91 8.69
N LEU A 84 9.26 2.32 9.61
CA LEU A 84 10.71 2.34 9.43
C LEU A 84 11.27 0.93 9.20
N ILE A 85 10.86 -0.04 10.01
CA ILE A 85 11.28 -1.45 9.86
C ILE A 85 10.82 -1.99 8.51
N ARG A 86 9.56 -1.74 8.14
CA ARG A 86 9.01 -2.14 6.84
C ARG A 86 9.77 -1.48 5.69
N TYR A 87 10.00 -0.18 5.78
CA TYR A 87 10.74 0.60 4.79
C TYR A 87 12.16 0.06 4.61
N TYR A 88 12.87 -0.15 5.71
CA TYR A 88 14.21 -0.73 5.71
C TYR A 88 14.25 -2.11 5.06
N TRP A 89 13.26 -2.97 5.36
CA TRP A 89 13.15 -4.28 4.73
C TRP A 89 12.95 -4.17 3.22
N HIS A 90 12.05 -3.28 2.75
CA HIS A 90 11.85 -3.04 1.32
C HIS A 90 13.09 -2.46 0.63
N ALA A 91 13.77 -1.50 1.26
CA ALA A 91 15.00 -0.90 0.74
C ALA A 91 16.11 -1.95 0.63
N LYS A 92 16.31 -2.75 1.68
CA LYS A 92 17.27 -3.86 1.70
C LYS A 92 16.96 -4.89 0.62
N HIS A 93 15.70 -5.32 0.50
CA HIS A 93 15.31 -6.31 -0.49
C HIS A 93 15.53 -5.80 -1.91
N ARG A 94 15.08 -4.58 -2.22
CA ARG A 94 15.30 -3.93 -3.53
C ARG A 94 16.78 -3.83 -3.86
N PHE A 95 17.61 -3.51 -2.87
CA PHE A 95 19.06 -3.43 -3.03
C PHE A 95 19.71 -4.78 -3.29
N GLN A 96 19.22 -5.85 -2.64
CA GLN A 96 19.75 -7.21 -2.81
C GLN A 96 19.38 -7.82 -4.16
N THR A 97 18.21 -7.48 -4.72
CA THR A 97 17.75 -8.04 -6.00
C THR A 97 18.18 -7.21 -7.22
N GLY A 98 19.04 -6.20 -7.06
CA GLY A 98 19.51 -5.37 -8.17
C GLY A 98 18.40 -4.53 -8.84
N GLY A 99 17.27 -4.32 -8.15
CA GLY A 99 16.10 -3.64 -8.72
C GLY A 99 15.03 -4.58 -9.30
N ASP A 100 15.39 -5.82 -9.65
CA ASP A 100 14.46 -6.82 -10.18
C ASP A 100 13.61 -7.39 -9.06
N PHE A 101 12.46 -6.78 -8.83
CA PHE A 101 11.53 -7.22 -7.80
C PHE A 101 10.73 -8.41 -8.31
N MET A 102 11.30 -9.62 -8.26
CA MET A 102 10.54 -10.84 -8.48
C MET A 102 9.62 -11.06 -7.28
N ILE A 103 8.33 -10.72 -7.43
CA ILE A 103 7.29 -11.08 -6.46
C ILE A 103 7.29 -12.61 -6.36
N PRO A 104 7.51 -13.21 -5.18
CA PRO A 104 7.42 -14.65 -5.02
C PRO A 104 6.03 -15.13 -5.47
N LYS A 105 5.98 -15.85 -6.60
CA LYS A 105 4.73 -16.29 -7.24
C LYS A 105 3.95 -17.31 -6.40
N GLU A 106 4.57 -17.91 -5.38
CA GLU A 106 3.91 -18.90 -4.53
C GLU A 106 3.38 -18.27 -3.24
N HIS A 107 2.10 -17.91 -3.25
CA HIS A 107 1.41 -17.39 -2.06
C HIS A 107 0.84 -18.53 -1.20
N HIS A 108 1.30 -18.61 0.04
CA HIS A 108 0.78 -19.57 1.02
C HIS A 108 -0.55 -19.06 1.62
N ARG A 109 -1.59 -19.90 1.69
CA ARG A 109 -2.96 -19.46 2.07
C ARG A 109 -3.06 -18.76 3.45
N ARG A 110 -2.18 -19.09 4.41
CA ARG A 110 -2.12 -18.41 5.72
C ARG A 110 -1.44 -17.04 5.67
N THR A 111 -0.45 -16.83 4.78
CA THR A 111 0.21 -15.52 4.65
C THR A 111 -0.73 -14.49 4.04
N HIS A 112 -1.65 -14.93 3.17
CA HIS A 112 -2.62 -14.06 2.50
C HIS A 112 -3.48 -13.20 3.46
N ARG A 113 -3.95 -13.73 4.61
CA ARG A 113 -4.77 -12.94 5.55
C ARG A 113 -3.97 -11.86 6.27
N LEU A 114 -2.72 -12.16 6.63
CA LEU A 114 -1.85 -11.20 7.30
C LEU A 114 -1.34 -10.14 6.31
N GLU A 115 -0.99 -10.55 5.10
CA GLU A 115 -0.63 -9.63 4.01
C GLU A 115 -1.78 -8.69 3.69
N PHE A 116 -3.01 -9.21 3.59
CA PHE A 116 -4.21 -8.40 3.41
C PHE A 116 -4.36 -7.36 4.52
N ALA A 117 -4.32 -7.79 5.80
CA ALA A 117 -4.46 -6.88 6.93
C ALA A 117 -3.33 -5.84 6.94
N GLN A 118 -2.09 -6.23 6.66
CA GLN A 118 -0.93 -5.35 6.61
C GLN A 118 -1.06 -4.30 5.50
N ILE A 119 -1.44 -4.72 4.29
CA ILE A 119 -1.62 -3.83 3.14
C ILE A 119 -2.70 -2.80 3.46
N HIS A 120 -3.86 -3.25 3.92
CA HIS A 120 -4.99 -2.36 4.15
C HIS A 120 -4.86 -1.49 5.39
N ALA A 121 -4.26 -1.99 6.47
CA ALA A 121 -3.92 -1.17 7.64
C ALA A 121 -2.91 -0.07 7.27
N SER A 122 -1.91 -0.39 6.42
CA SER A 122 -0.96 0.64 5.98
C SER A 122 -1.60 1.69 5.08
N LYS A 123 -2.50 1.29 4.18
CA LYS A 123 -3.30 2.23 3.39
C LYS A 123 -4.21 3.08 4.26
N PHE A 124 -4.82 2.50 5.30
CA PHE A 124 -5.64 3.25 6.24
C PHE A 124 -4.82 4.35 6.93
N ILE A 125 -3.65 4.00 7.48
CA ILE A 125 -2.79 4.98 8.17
C ILE A 125 -2.30 6.05 7.18
N LEU A 126 -1.78 5.67 6.02
CA LEU A 126 -1.17 6.63 5.09
C LEU A 126 -2.20 7.46 4.32
N GLN A 127 -3.37 6.90 3.98
CA GLN A 127 -4.36 7.60 3.17
C GLN A 127 -5.41 8.28 4.06
N VAL A 128 -6.02 7.56 4.99
CA VAL A 128 -7.12 8.11 5.81
C VAL A 128 -6.57 9.04 6.88
N LEU A 129 -5.71 8.52 7.76
CA LEU A 129 -5.11 9.34 8.79
C LEU A 129 -4.13 10.35 8.17
N GLY A 130 -3.39 9.94 7.14
CA GLY A 130 -2.49 10.83 6.41
C GLY A 130 -3.22 11.98 5.71
N GLY A 131 -4.39 11.75 5.11
CA GLY A 131 -5.18 12.83 4.49
C GLY A 131 -5.63 13.89 5.50
N GLY A 132 -6.23 13.47 6.62
CA GLY A 132 -6.63 14.40 7.68
C GLY A 132 -5.43 15.08 8.36
N GLY A 133 -4.39 14.32 8.65
CA GLY A 133 -3.15 14.82 9.27
C GLY A 133 -2.36 15.76 8.36
N ALA A 134 -2.38 15.54 7.04
CA ALA A 134 -1.76 16.40 6.05
C ALA A 134 -2.40 17.80 6.04
N VAL A 135 -3.73 17.88 6.00
CA VAL A 135 -4.47 19.15 6.06
C VAL A 135 -4.21 19.85 7.39
N TRP A 136 -4.30 19.13 8.50
CA TRP A 136 -4.04 19.67 9.83
C TRP A 136 -2.62 20.24 9.97
N GLY A 137 -1.60 19.44 9.63
CA GLY A 137 -0.20 19.85 9.73
C GLY A 137 0.16 20.96 8.76
N SER A 138 -0.25 20.87 7.49
CA SER A 138 0.05 21.89 6.48
C SER A 138 -0.61 23.23 6.78
N SER A 139 -1.81 23.25 7.35
CA SER A 139 -2.47 24.50 7.77
C SER A 139 -1.67 25.27 8.83
N GLU A 140 -0.96 24.56 9.72
CA GLU A 140 -0.08 25.17 10.71
C GLU A 140 1.24 25.64 10.09
N VAL A 141 1.81 24.84 9.17
CA VAL A 141 3.01 25.21 8.40
C VAL A 141 2.78 26.50 7.61
N LEU A 142 1.61 26.64 6.99
CA LEU A 142 1.23 27.80 6.19
C LEU A 142 0.68 28.97 7.02
N THR A 143 0.71 28.89 8.36
CA THR A 143 0.19 29.92 9.28
C THR A 143 -1.31 30.23 9.11
N LEU A 144 -2.06 29.35 8.43
CA LEU A 144 -3.50 29.49 8.24
C LEU A 144 -4.27 29.10 9.51
N ARG A 145 -3.70 28.19 10.30
CA ARG A 145 -4.23 27.75 11.60
C ARG A 145 -3.65 28.63 12.72
N ASN A 146 -4.49 29.43 13.34
CA ASN A 146 -4.20 30.24 14.53
C ASN A 146 -5.23 29.95 15.63
N ALA A 147 -5.09 30.56 16.81
CA ALA A 147 -6.00 30.32 17.93
C ALA A 147 -7.48 30.58 17.59
N ALA A 148 -7.77 31.52 16.69
CA ALA A 148 -9.13 31.84 16.25
C ALA A 148 -9.67 30.86 15.19
N THR A 149 -8.83 30.37 14.27
CA THR A 149 -9.23 29.49 13.16
C THR A 149 -9.04 28.00 13.45
N THR A 150 -8.56 27.62 14.64
CA THR A 150 -8.23 26.22 14.98
C THR A 150 -9.43 25.29 14.88
N SER A 151 -10.62 25.73 15.27
CA SER A 151 -11.86 24.92 15.16
C SER A 151 -12.25 24.66 13.71
N GLU A 152 -12.14 25.65 12.84
CA GLU A 152 -12.46 25.56 11.41
C GLU A 152 -11.54 24.56 10.70
N TRP A 153 -10.23 24.68 10.92
CA TRP A 153 -9.25 23.75 10.36
C TRP A 153 -9.40 22.32 10.90
N ARG A 154 -9.91 22.17 12.12
CA ARG A 154 -10.21 20.85 12.70
C ARG A 154 -11.36 20.20 11.93
N ILE A 155 -12.45 20.94 11.71
CA ILE A 155 -13.60 20.45 10.93
C ILE A 155 -13.15 20.12 9.51
N ALA A 156 -12.38 20.99 8.85
CA ALA A 156 -11.86 20.75 7.50
C ALA A 156 -11.03 19.46 7.42
N SER A 157 -10.14 19.24 8.40
CA SER A 157 -9.29 18.04 8.47
C SER A 157 -10.12 16.77 8.70
N ILE A 158 -11.15 16.83 9.55
CA ILE A 158 -12.09 15.71 9.79
C ILE A 158 -12.85 15.39 8.50
N VAL A 159 -13.38 16.40 7.81
CA VAL A 159 -14.12 16.21 6.55
C VAL A 159 -13.23 15.52 5.51
N VAL A 160 -12.00 15.98 5.33
CA VAL A 160 -11.04 15.34 4.41
C VAL A 160 -10.73 13.90 4.86
N GLY A 161 -10.49 13.67 6.15
CA GLY A 161 -10.31 12.32 6.70
C GLY A 161 -11.51 11.40 6.42
N CYS A 162 -12.74 11.89 6.56
CA CYS A 162 -13.96 11.16 6.26
C CYS A 162 -14.10 10.82 4.77
N ILE A 163 -13.76 11.73 3.86
CA ILE A 163 -13.77 11.47 2.42
C ILE A 163 -12.78 10.34 2.08
N PHE A 164 -11.57 10.38 2.64
CA PHE A 164 -10.57 9.34 2.45
C PHE A 164 -10.99 8.01 3.09
N LEU A 165 -11.70 8.04 4.23
CA LEU A 165 -12.27 6.86 4.87
C LEU A 165 -13.30 6.19 3.97
N ILE A 166 -14.24 6.96 3.41
CA ILE A 166 -15.26 6.45 2.48
C ILE A 166 -14.59 5.81 1.25
N ARG A 167 -13.58 6.50 0.69
CA ARG A 167 -12.78 5.96 -0.42
C ARG A 167 -12.09 4.65 -0.04
N TRP A 168 -11.44 4.59 1.13
CA TRP A 168 -10.79 3.38 1.62
C TRP A 168 -11.80 2.24 1.82
N MET A 169 -12.99 2.52 2.37
CA MET A 169 -14.06 1.54 2.51
C MET A 169 -14.51 0.97 1.16
N PHE A 170 -14.67 1.79 0.13
CA PHE A 170 -14.97 1.29 -1.21
C PHE A 170 -13.86 0.41 -1.77
N GLN A 171 -12.59 0.75 -1.55
CA GLN A 171 -11.46 -0.10 -1.95
C GLN A 171 -11.45 -1.44 -1.20
N MET A 172 -11.74 -1.42 0.11
CA MET A 172 -11.89 -2.62 0.92
C MET A 172 -13.02 -3.50 0.40
N SER A 173 -14.19 -2.92 0.15
CA SER A 173 -15.35 -3.63 -0.36
C SER A 173 -15.11 -4.20 -1.76
N ALA A 174 -14.49 -3.44 -2.66
CA ALA A 174 -14.15 -3.91 -4.00
C ALA A 174 -13.21 -5.13 -3.95
N TYR A 175 -12.22 -5.11 -3.06
CA TYR A 175 -11.32 -6.23 -2.83
C TYR A 175 -12.04 -7.44 -2.22
N CYS A 176 -12.80 -7.24 -1.14
CA CYS A 176 -13.46 -8.34 -0.40
C CYS A 176 -14.60 -9.01 -1.18
N LEU A 177 -15.34 -8.25 -1.98
CA LEU A 177 -16.51 -8.74 -2.71
C LEU A 177 -16.16 -9.23 -4.13
N CYS A 178 -14.87 -9.27 -4.48
CA CYS A 178 -14.39 -9.66 -5.81
C CYS A 178 -15.14 -8.95 -6.96
N PHE A 179 -15.53 -7.68 -6.77
CA PHE A 179 -16.23 -6.90 -7.78
C PHE A 179 -15.33 -6.49 -8.97
N SER A 180 -14.22 -7.19 -9.19
CA SER A 180 -13.25 -6.90 -10.25
C SER A 180 -13.92 -6.72 -11.60
N GLY A 181 -14.96 -7.50 -11.94
CA GLY A 181 -15.65 -7.41 -13.23
C GLY A 181 -16.47 -6.14 -13.47
N ARG A 182 -16.95 -5.44 -12.43
CA ARG A 182 -17.83 -4.25 -12.59
C ARG A 182 -17.08 -2.92 -12.62
N TRP A 183 -15.83 -2.91 -12.18
CA TRP A 183 -14.96 -1.74 -12.20
C TRP A 183 -14.11 -1.66 -13.48
N VAL A 184 -14.26 -2.64 -14.37
CA VAL A 184 -13.44 -2.75 -15.59
C VAL A 184 -13.91 -1.80 -16.67
N ASP A 185 -15.20 -1.45 -16.75
CA ASP A 185 -15.71 -0.62 -17.84
C ASP A 185 -15.14 0.81 -17.76
N PRO A 186 -14.11 1.13 -18.57
CA PRO A 186 -13.36 2.37 -18.47
C PRO A 186 -14.15 3.55 -19.05
N THR A 187 -15.29 3.28 -19.68
CA THR A 187 -16.14 4.21 -20.39
C THR A 187 -17.10 4.97 -19.49
N THR A 188 -17.24 4.56 -18.22
CA THR A 188 -18.17 5.20 -17.30
C THR A 188 -17.59 6.55 -16.84
N PHE A 189 -18.29 7.66 -17.13
CA PHE A 189 -17.91 9.01 -16.70
C PHE A 189 -17.51 9.11 -15.22
N LEU A 190 -18.18 8.35 -14.35
CA LEU A 190 -17.87 8.28 -12.91
C LEU A 190 -16.46 7.73 -12.64
N LEU A 191 -16.02 6.71 -13.37
CA LEU A 191 -14.70 6.12 -13.18
C LEU A 191 -13.62 7.09 -13.66
N THR A 192 -13.83 7.77 -14.77
CA THR A 192 -12.95 8.84 -15.25
C THR A 192 -12.84 9.94 -14.20
N ALA A 193 -13.97 10.45 -13.68
CA ALA A 193 -13.97 11.46 -12.63
C ALA A 193 -13.23 10.99 -11.35
N LEU A 194 -13.39 9.74 -10.94
CA LEU A 194 -12.65 9.16 -9.81
C LEU A 194 -11.15 9.06 -10.09
N ARG A 195 -10.73 8.70 -11.31
CA ARG A 195 -9.31 8.70 -11.72
C ARG A 195 -8.71 10.09 -11.70
N PHE A 196 -9.45 11.11 -12.15
CA PHE A 196 -9.05 12.50 -12.04
C PHE A 196 -8.95 12.94 -10.58
N TYR A 197 -9.95 12.62 -9.75
CA TYR A 197 -9.90 12.92 -8.31
C TYR A 197 -8.68 12.30 -7.63
N ASP A 198 -8.38 11.04 -7.95
CA ASP A 198 -7.23 10.32 -7.42
C ASP A 198 -5.90 10.93 -7.89
N ALA A 199 -5.75 11.17 -9.20
CA ALA A 199 -4.52 11.71 -9.77
C ALA A 199 -4.26 13.14 -9.28
N PHE A 200 -5.29 13.98 -9.15
CA PHE A 200 -5.15 15.39 -8.81
C PHE A 200 -5.21 15.62 -7.30
N ILE A 201 -6.39 15.41 -6.70
CA ILE A 201 -6.69 15.85 -5.33
C ILE A 201 -6.00 14.94 -4.31
N VAL A 202 -6.13 13.62 -4.46
CA VAL A 202 -5.55 12.66 -3.51
C VAL A 202 -4.03 12.76 -3.52
N THR A 203 -3.41 12.76 -4.70
CA THR A 203 -1.95 12.91 -4.82
C THR A 203 -1.48 14.25 -4.27
N PHE A 204 -2.18 15.35 -4.55
CA PHE A 204 -1.80 16.66 -4.00
C PHE A 204 -1.83 16.67 -2.47
N ILE A 205 -2.92 16.19 -1.86
CA ILE A 205 -3.07 16.17 -0.40
C ILE A 205 -2.02 15.26 0.23
N LEU A 206 -1.82 14.04 -0.30
CA LEU A 206 -0.92 13.08 0.32
C LEU A 206 0.56 13.35 0.05
N GLU A 207 0.93 13.77 -1.17
CA GLU A 207 2.34 14.02 -1.50
C GLU A 207 2.78 15.43 -1.09
N VAL A 208 2.00 16.47 -1.37
CA VAL A 208 2.44 17.86 -1.16
C VAL A 208 2.15 18.29 0.28
N LEU A 209 0.88 18.29 0.68
CA LEU A 209 0.49 18.68 2.04
C LEU A 209 0.98 17.64 3.04
N GLY A 210 0.94 16.37 2.67
CA GLY A 210 1.43 15.27 3.49
C GLY A 210 2.93 15.34 3.73
N ALA A 211 3.75 15.73 2.74
CA ALA A 211 5.19 15.91 2.98
C ALA A 211 5.49 17.05 3.95
N ALA A 212 4.85 18.22 3.77
CA ALA A 212 5.01 19.36 4.68
C ALA A 212 4.53 19.00 6.10
N GLY A 213 3.33 18.41 6.21
CA GLY A 213 2.75 17.98 7.49
C GLY A 213 3.56 16.88 8.17
N ALA A 214 4.16 15.96 7.41
CA ALA A 214 5.02 14.89 7.93
C ALA A 214 6.27 15.45 8.60
N VAL A 215 6.99 16.36 7.95
CA VAL A 215 8.19 17.00 8.52
C VAL A 215 7.83 17.82 9.75
N TRP A 216 6.75 18.59 9.65
CA TRP A 216 6.24 19.40 10.76
C TRP A 216 5.88 18.55 11.98
N GLY A 217 5.04 17.53 11.81
CA GLY A 217 4.65 16.61 12.87
C GLY A 217 5.83 15.82 13.43
N ALA A 218 6.74 15.33 12.58
CA ALA A 218 7.93 14.60 13.01
C ALA A 218 8.86 15.46 13.88
N SER A 219 9.04 16.74 13.54
CA SER A 219 9.85 17.67 14.35
C SER A 219 9.30 17.86 15.76
N GLU A 220 7.97 17.79 15.91
CA GLU A 220 7.29 17.92 17.20
C GLU A 220 7.34 16.62 18.01
N ILE A 221 7.14 15.47 17.35
CA ILE A 221 7.30 14.14 17.96
C ILE A 221 8.73 13.99 18.52
N ALA A 222 9.73 14.43 17.76
CA ALA A 222 11.14 14.39 18.13
C ALA A 222 11.57 15.48 19.12
N THR A 223 10.65 16.33 19.60
CA THR A 223 10.94 17.45 20.53
C THR A 223 11.95 18.47 20.00
N LEU A 224 12.10 18.56 18.67
CA LEU A 224 13.01 19.51 18.01
C LEU A 224 12.36 20.90 17.82
N ARG A 225 11.04 20.97 17.92
CA ARG A 225 10.21 22.17 17.78
C ARG A 225 9.92 22.79 19.15
N ASN A 226 10.65 23.85 19.47
CA ASN A 226 10.48 24.69 20.66
C ASN A 226 10.07 26.11 20.22
N PRO A 227 9.61 27.00 21.12
CA PRO A 227 9.25 28.37 20.74
C PRO A 227 10.33 29.11 19.96
N GLU A 228 11.61 28.85 20.26
CA GLU A 228 12.77 29.45 19.58
C GLU A 228 13.08 28.84 18.20
N THR A 229 12.75 27.56 17.98
CA THR A 229 13.07 26.83 16.73
C THR A 229 11.86 26.69 15.80
N ASN A 230 10.68 27.11 16.24
CA ASN A 230 9.41 26.91 15.54
C ASN A 230 9.43 27.50 14.12
N ASP A 231 9.91 28.73 13.96
CA ASP A 231 9.95 29.39 12.65
C ASP A 231 10.96 28.73 11.70
N ARG A 232 12.08 28.20 12.22
CA ARG A 232 13.07 27.46 11.42
C ARG A 232 12.45 26.18 10.86
N TRP A 233 11.76 25.39 11.70
CA TRP A 233 11.07 24.17 11.26
C TRP A 233 9.93 24.46 10.29
N ARG A 234 9.28 25.62 10.42
CA ARG A 234 8.22 26.04 9.50
C ARG A 234 8.81 26.22 8.10
N ILE A 235 9.90 26.96 7.97
CA ILE A 235 10.61 27.16 6.71
C ILE A 235 11.04 25.82 6.11
N ILE A 236 11.64 24.93 6.91
CA ILE A 236 12.08 23.60 6.44
C ILE A 236 10.89 22.79 5.90
N ALA A 237 9.79 22.71 6.64
CA ALA A 237 8.59 21.99 6.22
C ALA A 237 7.97 22.60 4.95
N SER A 238 7.91 23.94 4.85
CA SER A 238 7.45 24.64 3.65
C SER A 238 8.32 24.35 2.43
N VAL A 239 9.66 24.38 2.58
CA VAL A 239 10.59 24.06 1.48
C VAL A 239 10.39 22.63 0.99
N VAL A 240 10.24 21.67 1.90
CA VAL A 240 9.91 20.29 1.53
C VAL A 240 8.59 20.21 0.78
N GLY A 241 7.53 20.88 1.27
CA GLY A 241 6.25 20.97 0.58
C GLY A 241 6.38 21.53 -0.85
N ILE A 242 7.18 22.58 -1.05
CA ILE A 242 7.44 23.18 -2.37
C ILE A 242 8.16 22.21 -3.30
N ILE A 243 9.13 21.45 -2.82
CA ILE A 243 9.82 20.42 -3.62
C ILE A 243 8.81 19.37 -4.12
N PHE A 244 7.94 18.89 -3.25
CA PHE A 244 6.88 17.93 -3.62
C PHE A 244 5.81 18.57 -4.52
N LEU A 245 5.53 19.86 -4.38
CA LEU A 245 4.66 20.60 -5.29
C LEU A 245 5.19 20.60 -6.72
N PHE A 246 6.47 20.91 -6.92
CA PHE A 246 7.08 20.86 -8.25
C PHE A 246 7.02 19.46 -8.86
N ARG A 247 7.34 18.43 -8.07
CA ARG A 247 7.21 17.03 -8.48
C ARG A 247 5.77 16.70 -8.90
N TRP A 248 4.78 17.12 -8.11
CA TRP A 248 3.37 16.92 -8.41
C TRP A 248 2.95 17.63 -9.70
N ILE A 249 3.40 18.87 -9.94
CA ILE A 249 3.11 19.60 -11.19
C ILE A 249 3.67 18.85 -12.42
N VAL A 250 4.87 18.28 -12.32
CA VAL A 250 5.45 17.48 -13.41
C VAL A 250 4.62 16.23 -13.67
N HIS A 251 4.24 15.49 -12.62
CA HIS A 251 3.35 14.33 -12.75
C HIS A 251 1.98 14.71 -13.34
N LEU A 252 1.44 15.86 -12.95
CA LEU A 252 0.17 16.37 -13.44
C LEU A 252 0.21 16.67 -14.94
N ARG A 253 1.29 17.32 -15.40
CA ARG A 253 1.49 17.61 -16.82
C ARG A 253 1.59 16.33 -17.65
N ALA A 254 2.34 15.35 -17.18
CA ALA A 254 2.47 14.06 -17.85
C ALA A 254 1.11 13.34 -17.94
N PHE A 255 0.32 13.38 -16.87
CA PHE A 255 -1.03 12.82 -16.85
C PHE A 255 -1.95 13.51 -17.87
N ILE A 256 -2.00 14.86 -17.88
CA ILE A 256 -2.83 15.62 -18.83
C ILE A 256 -2.42 15.35 -20.29
N GLN A 257 -1.12 15.23 -20.56
CA GLN A 257 -0.63 14.89 -21.91
C GLN A 257 -1.05 13.49 -22.34
N SER A 258 -1.03 12.50 -21.44
CA SER A 258 -1.48 11.15 -21.74
C SER A 258 -2.99 11.08 -22.08
N GLU A 259 -3.82 11.85 -21.37
CA GLU A 259 -5.26 11.93 -21.64
C GLU A 259 -5.60 12.73 -22.90
N ASN A 260 -4.77 13.71 -23.29
CA ASN A 260 -4.96 14.44 -24.55
C ASN A 260 -4.53 13.64 -25.79
N THR A 261 -3.71 12.60 -25.61
CA THR A 261 -3.22 11.75 -26.71
C THR A 261 -4.18 10.58 -27.00
N SER A 262 -5.10 10.28 -26.08
CA SER A 262 -6.05 9.17 -26.21
C SER A 262 -7.33 9.39 -27.06
N PRO A 263 -7.63 10.54 -27.69
CA PRO A 263 -8.79 10.63 -28.56
C PRO A 263 -8.43 10.39 -30.03
N ILE A 264 -9.01 9.32 -30.59
CA ILE A 264 -9.37 9.22 -32.02
C ILE A 264 -8.23 8.84 -32.96
N THR A 265 -7.79 7.58 -32.91
CA THR A 265 -7.53 6.84 -34.16
C THR A 265 -7.97 5.38 -34.04
N VAL A 266 -9.22 5.15 -33.58
CA VAL A 266 -9.96 3.98 -34.08
C VAL A 266 -10.42 4.38 -35.48
N LYS A 267 -9.48 4.43 -36.41
CA LYS A 267 -9.84 4.29 -37.82
C LYS A 267 -10.31 2.84 -37.95
N ASN A 268 -11.45 2.70 -38.61
CA ASN A 268 -12.07 1.44 -38.98
C ASN A 268 -11.10 0.59 -39.82
N ASP A 269 -10.16 -0.09 -39.17
CA ASP A 269 -9.44 -1.20 -39.79
C ASP A 269 -10.28 -2.45 -39.54
N ASP A 270 -11.36 -2.56 -40.32
CA ASP A 270 -12.19 -3.76 -40.50
C ASP A 270 -11.40 -4.94 -41.15
N GLU A 271 -10.07 -4.91 -41.13
CA GLU A 271 -9.21 -5.96 -41.65
C GLU A 271 -8.04 -6.19 -40.68
N VAL A 272 -8.19 -7.12 -39.74
CA VAL A 272 -7.26 -8.26 -39.55
C VAL A 272 -7.91 -9.21 -38.55
N LYS A 273 -8.28 -10.37 -39.07
CA LYS A 273 -8.71 -11.57 -38.33
C LYS A 273 -7.52 -12.17 -37.57
N ASP A 274 -7.84 -12.89 -36.49
CA ASP A 274 -7.07 -14.00 -35.92
C ASP A 274 -5.76 -13.68 -35.18
N LEU A 275 -5.83 -12.98 -34.04
CA LEU A 275 -4.84 -13.16 -32.96
C LEU A 275 -5.47 -12.93 -31.59
N ASP A 276 -6.23 -13.95 -31.17
CA ASP A 276 -6.62 -14.14 -29.79
C ASP A 276 -5.42 -14.50 -28.91
N ALA A 277 -5.44 -13.93 -27.70
CA ALA A 277 -4.72 -14.35 -26.49
C ALA A 277 -3.21 -14.07 -26.41
N GLU A 278 -2.83 -12.92 -25.84
CA GLU A 278 -1.86 -12.79 -24.73
C GLU A 278 -1.69 -11.30 -24.31
N ILE A 279 -2.64 -10.74 -23.55
CA ILE A 279 -2.49 -9.39 -22.94
C ILE A 279 -2.83 -9.48 -21.46
N GLY A 280 -1.78 -9.51 -20.64
CA GLY A 280 -1.89 -9.50 -19.19
C GLY A 280 -0.53 -9.42 -18.52
N ASP A 281 0.22 -8.33 -18.72
CA ASP A 281 1.16 -7.77 -17.73
C ASP A 281 1.74 -6.44 -18.24
N LEU A 282 1.20 -5.34 -17.72
CA LEU A 282 1.64 -3.97 -18.01
C LEU A 282 2.89 -3.66 -17.17
N VAL A 283 4.05 -3.93 -17.75
CA VAL A 283 5.37 -3.47 -17.30
C VAL A 283 5.51 -1.99 -17.67
N LEU A 284 5.84 -1.16 -16.70
CA LEU A 284 6.34 0.21 -16.91
C LEU A 284 7.71 0.13 -17.59
N ASN A 285 7.76 0.23 -18.92
CA ASN A 285 9.00 0.36 -19.66
C ASN A 285 9.55 1.79 -19.51
N GLU A 286 10.70 1.89 -18.83
CA GLU A 286 11.59 3.05 -18.83
C GLU A 286 12.31 3.13 -20.19
N SER A 287 12.07 4.25 -20.89
CA SER A 287 12.87 4.89 -21.96
C SER A 287 13.94 4.08 -22.72
N THR A 288 13.65 3.94 -24.01
CA THR A 288 14.52 3.86 -25.19
C THR A 288 15.94 4.41 -24.99
N SER A 289 16.93 3.52 -25.04
CA SER A 289 18.30 3.86 -25.41
C SER A 289 18.60 3.22 -26.77
N THR A 290 19.06 4.05 -27.70
CA THR A 290 19.41 3.70 -29.07
C THR A 290 20.66 2.80 -29.06
N GLU A 291 20.52 1.54 -29.44
CA GLU A 291 21.64 0.62 -29.63
C GLU A 291 22.44 1.00 -30.89
N VAL A 292 23.73 1.26 -30.71
CA VAL A 292 24.73 1.17 -31.77
C VAL A 292 25.34 -0.22 -31.67
N SER A 293 25.12 -1.04 -32.71
CA SER A 293 25.75 -2.35 -32.88
C SER A 293 27.27 -2.22 -32.91
N ALA A 294 27.93 -3.02 -32.07
CA ALA A 294 29.31 -3.42 -32.26
C ALA A 294 29.43 -4.91 -31.91
N ASP A 295 29.62 -5.72 -32.96
CA ASP A 295 30.02 -7.12 -32.90
C ASP A 295 31.28 -7.30 -32.04
N THR A 296 31.32 -8.35 -31.21
CA THR A 296 32.51 -9.20 -31.05
C THR A 296 32.25 -10.45 -30.18
N ASN A 297 32.33 -11.60 -30.86
CA ASN A 297 33.04 -12.84 -30.52
C ASN A 297 32.89 -13.51 -29.13
N ASN A 298 32.30 -14.70 -29.19
CA ASN A 298 32.76 -15.99 -28.62
C ASN A 298 33.71 -15.95 -27.42
N GLU A 299 33.22 -16.42 -26.26
CA GLU A 299 34.03 -17.26 -25.37
C GLU A 299 33.17 -18.30 -24.64
N GLU A 300 33.58 -19.54 -24.84
CA GLU A 300 33.04 -20.81 -24.38
C GLU A 300 33.53 -21.09 -22.96
N TYR A 301 32.64 -21.49 -22.04
CA TYR A 301 33.05 -22.06 -20.75
C TYR A 301 32.27 -23.34 -20.41
N PRO A 302 32.95 -24.34 -19.81
CA PRO A 302 32.47 -25.70 -19.81
C PRO A 302 31.58 -26.05 -18.61
N ILE A 303 30.74 -27.04 -18.89
CA ILE A 303 29.88 -27.79 -17.99
C ILE A 303 30.73 -28.52 -16.93
N LEU A 304 30.37 -28.38 -15.65
CA LEU A 304 30.79 -29.33 -14.62
C LEU A 304 29.56 -29.99 -14.00
N ASN A 305 29.37 -31.26 -14.34
CA ASN A 305 28.51 -32.20 -13.65
C ASN A 305 29.19 -32.61 -12.34
N GLU A 306 28.47 -32.54 -11.23
CA GLU A 306 28.76 -33.39 -10.08
C GLU A 306 27.45 -33.87 -9.44
N ALA A 307 27.20 -35.16 -9.62
CA ALA A 307 26.24 -35.94 -8.86
C ALA A 307 26.75 -36.11 -7.43
N ILE A 308 25.86 -36.14 -6.42
CA ILE A 308 26.04 -36.95 -5.21
C ILE A 308 24.68 -37.16 -4.50
N SER A 309 24.37 -38.45 -4.42
CA SER A 309 23.54 -39.26 -3.51
C SER A 309 22.48 -38.65 -2.58
N VAL A 310 21.29 -39.21 -2.80
CA VAL A 310 20.28 -39.69 -1.83
C VAL A 310 20.86 -40.09 -0.46
N SER A 311 20.21 -39.67 0.62
CA SER A 311 20.20 -40.37 1.91
C SER A 311 18.90 -40.08 2.66
N ASP A 312 18.06 -41.12 2.75
CA ASP A 312 16.92 -41.23 3.67
C ASP A 312 17.35 -41.02 5.12
N GLN A 313 16.52 -40.35 5.93
CA GLN A 313 16.39 -40.68 7.36
C GLN A 313 15.12 -40.07 7.99
N THR A 314 14.14 -40.95 8.14
CA THR A 314 13.39 -41.24 9.39
C THR A 314 12.82 -40.09 10.23
N LEU A 315 11.48 -40.01 10.17
CA LEU A 315 10.59 -39.55 11.23
C LEU A 315 10.92 -40.17 12.61
N PRO A 316 10.64 -39.44 13.69
CA PRO A 316 9.98 -40.07 14.83
C PRO A 316 8.69 -39.36 15.20
N SER A 317 7.61 -40.14 15.15
CA SER A 317 6.38 -39.96 15.89
C SER A 317 6.66 -39.86 17.40
N MET A 318 6.15 -38.82 18.06
CA MET A 318 5.97 -38.82 19.51
C MET A 318 4.55 -38.42 19.85
N LEU A 319 3.79 -39.44 20.25
CA LEU A 319 2.61 -39.39 21.08
C LEU A 319 2.84 -38.48 22.31
N ARG A 320 1.89 -37.58 22.60
CA ARG A 320 1.59 -37.26 24.00
C ARG A 320 0.11 -36.91 24.15
N GLN A 321 -0.59 -37.81 24.82
CA GLN A 321 -1.97 -37.70 25.30
C GLN A 321 -1.99 -37.08 26.74
N PRO A 322 -3.15 -36.85 27.38
CA PRO A 322 -3.53 -35.58 28.03
C PRO A 322 -3.55 -35.63 29.56
N SER A 323 -3.68 -34.49 30.26
CA SER A 323 -4.13 -34.42 31.68
C SER A 323 -4.51 -32.99 32.14
N GLY A 324 -5.64 -32.89 32.87
CA GLY A 324 -6.02 -31.83 33.84
C GLY A 324 -6.65 -30.57 33.22
N ILE A 325 -7.94 -30.25 33.31
CA ILE A 325 -8.83 -30.07 34.50
C ILE A 325 -8.22 -29.16 35.56
N LEU A 326 -8.63 -27.88 35.56
CA LEU A 326 -8.93 -27.14 36.78
C LEU A 326 -9.95 -26.03 36.50
N ASP A 327 -11.04 -26.09 37.26
CA ASP A 327 -12.12 -25.12 37.35
C ASP A 327 -11.67 -23.72 37.77
N ARG A 328 -12.30 -22.68 37.23
CA ARG A 328 -12.65 -21.50 38.04
C ARG A 328 -13.87 -20.77 37.48
N GLN A 329 -14.99 -21.00 38.16
CA GLN A 329 -16.19 -20.17 38.13
C GLN A 329 -15.85 -18.74 38.55
N THR A 330 -16.35 -17.74 37.80
CA THR A 330 -16.82 -16.48 38.40
C THR A 330 -18.07 -16.04 37.64
N SER A 331 -19.19 -16.16 38.36
CA SER A 331 -20.51 -15.63 38.05
C SER A 331 -20.51 -14.11 38.13
N VAL A 332 -21.04 -13.43 37.11
CA VAL A 332 -21.54 -12.05 37.23
C VAL A 332 -22.94 -12.03 36.64
N GLU A 333 -23.92 -11.98 37.53
CA GLU A 333 -25.31 -11.63 37.24
C GLU A 333 -25.40 -10.21 36.67
N ARG A 334 -26.18 -10.05 35.60
CA ARG A 334 -26.85 -8.77 35.32
C ARG A 334 -28.29 -9.01 34.89
N PRO A 335 -29.21 -8.10 35.26
CA PRO A 335 -30.63 -8.37 35.32
C PRO A 335 -31.33 -8.09 34.00
N THR A 336 -32.29 -8.95 33.70
CA THR A 336 -33.28 -8.85 32.64
C THR A 336 -34.45 -7.99 33.09
N THR A 337 -34.87 -7.00 32.28
CA THR A 337 -36.20 -6.36 32.37
C THR A 337 -36.77 -6.14 30.96
N PRO A 338 -38.10 -6.03 30.83
CA PRO A 338 -38.82 -6.81 29.84
C PRO A 338 -39.31 -6.04 28.61
N ILE A 339 -39.67 -6.87 27.63
CA ILE A 339 -40.41 -6.65 26.40
C ILE A 339 -41.72 -5.90 26.67
N LEU A 340 -42.01 -4.88 25.85
CA LEU A 340 -43.35 -4.32 25.68
C LEU A 340 -43.71 -4.27 24.20
N ASP A 341 -44.75 -5.03 23.86
CA ASP A 341 -45.46 -5.07 22.59
C ASP A 341 -46.06 -3.72 22.19
N ARG A 342 -46.01 -3.42 20.88
CA ARG A 342 -47.11 -2.71 20.20
C ARG A 342 -47.04 -2.90 18.68
N GLN A 343 -47.89 -3.79 18.18
CA GLN A 343 -48.50 -3.69 16.84
C GLN A 343 -49.72 -2.73 16.91
N PRO A 344 -50.09 -2.06 15.81
CA PRO A 344 -51.16 -2.62 14.98
C PRO A 344 -51.03 -2.41 13.45
N SER A 345 -51.40 -3.46 12.71
CA SER A 345 -52.35 -3.55 11.60
C SER A 345 -52.57 -2.39 10.61
N GLY A 346 -52.47 -2.70 9.30
CA GLY A 346 -53.03 -1.90 8.20
C GLY A 346 -52.59 -2.39 6.80
N VAL A 347 -53.17 -3.47 6.26
CA VAL A 347 -54.11 -3.51 5.10
C VAL A 347 -53.48 -3.37 3.69
N LEU A 348 -53.46 -4.52 3.00
CA LEU A 348 -53.69 -4.81 1.56
C LEU A 348 -53.34 -3.76 0.47
N HIS A 349 -52.41 -4.14 -0.42
CA HIS A 349 -52.79 -4.22 -1.84
C HIS A 349 -52.03 -5.29 -2.65
N ARG A 350 -52.84 -5.94 -3.49
CA ARG A 350 -52.64 -7.07 -4.38
C ARG A 350 -52.04 -6.56 -5.70
N GLN A 351 -51.03 -7.24 -6.26
CA GLN A 351 -51.04 -7.53 -7.70
C GLN A 351 -50.17 -8.73 -8.07
N ILE A 352 -50.82 -9.60 -8.82
CA ILE A 352 -50.32 -10.81 -9.49
C ILE A 352 -49.69 -10.36 -10.81
N SER A 353 -48.53 -10.89 -11.18
CA SER A 353 -48.21 -11.11 -12.59
C SER A 353 -47.17 -12.20 -12.74
N GLU A 354 -47.54 -13.17 -13.56
CA GLU A 354 -46.82 -14.38 -13.95
C GLU A 354 -45.51 -14.07 -14.68
N ARG A 355 -44.46 -14.86 -14.40
CA ARG A 355 -43.50 -15.22 -15.44
C ARG A 355 -42.87 -16.58 -15.14
N ASN A 356 -43.53 -17.61 -15.63
CA ASN A 356 -42.95 -18.93 -15.83
C ASN A 356 -41.87 -18.82 -16.91
N SER A 357 -40.60 -18.93 -16.54
CA SER A 357 -39.50 -19.22 -17.47
C SER A 357 -38.73 -20.40 -16.88
N PRO A 358 -38.55 -21.51 -17.60
CA PRO A 358 -37.76 -22.63 -17.11
C PRO A 358 -36.26 -22.24 -17.03
N PRO A 359 -35.51 -22.79 -16.07
CA PRO A 359 -34.08 -22.53 -15.96
C PRO A 359 -33.32 -23.09 -17.18
N PRO A 360 -32.32 -22.38 -17.72
CA PRO A 360 -31.48 -22.92 -18.79
C PRO A 360 -30.67 -24.11 -18.27
N SER A 361 -30.58 -25.15 -19.10
CA SER A 361 -29.87 -26.38 -18.82
C SER A 361 -28.36 -26.15 -18.65
N PRO A 362 -27.69 -26.89 -17.75
CA PRO A 362 -26.25 -26.81 -17.57
C PRO A 362 -25.54 -27.40 -18.79
N LYS A 363 -24.82 -26.54 -19.54
CA LYS A 363 -23.88 -26.99 -20.58
C LYS A 363 -22.66 -27.61 -19.90
N HIS A 364 -22.56 -28.93 -19.97
CA HIS A 364 -21.34 -29.66 -19.62
C HIS A 364 -20.23 -29.30 -20.61
N PHE A 365 -19.24 -28.52 -20.15
CA PHE A 365 -17.94 -28.41 -20.80
C PHE A 365 -17.06 -29.57 -20.31
N PHE A 366 -16.88 -30.59 -21.13
CA PHE A 366 -15.74 -31.50 -21.01
C PHE A 366 -14.62 -30.98 -21.91
N PRO A 367 -13.40 -30.72 -21.40
CA PRO A 367 -12.25 -30.56 -22.27
C PRO A 367 -11.92 -31.93 -22.88
N ALA A 368 -11.80 -31.97 -24.21
CA ALA A 368 -11.35 -33.15 -24.93
C ALA A 368 -9.90 -33.47 -24.54
N SER A 369 -9.64 -34.71 -24.13
CA SER A 369 -8.30 -35.23 -23.88
C SER A 369 -7.49 -35.24 -25.18
N PRO A 370 -6.19 -34.88 -25.15
CA PRO A 370 -5.33 -34.99 -26.32
C PRO A 370 -5.08 -36.47 -26.70
N PRO A 371 -4.90 -36.78 -27.99
CA PRO A 371 -4.65 -38.13 -28.46
C PRO A 371 -3.27 -38.62 -27.99
N LEU A 372 -3.25 -39.85 -27.47
CA LEU A 372 -2.03 -40.61 -27.16
C LEU A 372 -1.21 -40.82 -28.45
N ARG A 373 0.02 -40.29 -28.47
CA ARG A 373 1.04 -40.66 -29.45
C ARG A 373 1.34 -42.16 -29.31
N GLN A 374 1.08 -42.93 -30.36
CA GLN A 374 1.68 -44.25 -30.56
C GLN A 374 3.20 -44.09 -30.61
N LEU A 375 3.89 -44.84 -29.75
CA LEU A 375 5.30 -45.16 -29.91
C LEU A 375 5.37 -46.33 -30.89
N ASP A 376 5.96 -46.10 -32.05
CA ASP A 376 6.30 -47.15 -33.01
C ASP A 376 7.50 -47.99 -32.50
N PRO A 377 7.58 -49.26 -32.92
CA PRO A 377 8.46 -50.29 -32.34
C PRO A 377 9.96 -50.15 -32.66
#